data_AF-A0AA45B7B2-F1
#
_entry.id   AF-A0AA45B7B2-F1
#
_cell.length_a   1.000
_cell.length_b   1.000
_cell.length_c   1.000
_cell.angle_alpha   90.00
_cell.angle_beta   90.00
_cell.angle_gamma   90.00
#
_symmetry.space_group_name_H-M   'P 1'
#
loop_
_entity.id
_entity.type
_entity.pdbx_description
1 polymer ?
#
loop_
_entity_poly.entity_id
_entity_poly.type
_entity_poly.pdbx_seq_one_letter_code
_entity_poly.pdbx_strand_id
1 'polypeptide(L)'
;MKILNKVEAKLAWANGELLLVNNTERNGWEPFNPYDFGFDVFDKFEFQLKPRTIFIGEFEVPEPLKEAPAKGSTCSYPSPTVELGVQQFKWNGSKGQLRMLQHGQVHSSFDNAFAHCCAIIKVSGGEFAEDMLKLLNKPTDEVEEEKPLENEVEKSPQVNTEKTVIEEPTKDLKEDLDSAIVVTEGSYVSSSEDLLVPETNEPKVDPEYQQTLDTLLQRVKESKTPAEVNAVYRYTRTWDDEQMKPILLATHKRLEELEKEKASANEPPSLMVQIQTAPDLTTLDALEIDVAARDPQIQPKLMGYVRKRRYELENPTPTQPEADPDYLLVDGF
;
A
#
# COMPACT_ATOMS: atom_id res chain seq x y z
N MET A 1 11.57 14.87 9.52
CA MET A 1 11.59 15.20 8.07
C MET A 1 11.85 16.68 7.90
N LYS A 2 12.39 17.12 6.76
CA LYS A 2 12.69 18.54 6.51
C LYS A 2 11.43 19.24 5.99
N ILE A 3 11.00 20.31 6.66
CA ILE A 3 9.97 21.23 6.15
C ILE A 3 10.59 22.03 5.00
N LEU A 4 9.90 22.03 3.86
CA LEU A 4 10.30 22.74 2.65
C LEU A 4 9.90 24.21 2.76
N ASN A 5 10.78 25.10 2.30
CA ASN A 5 10.37 26.48 2.09
C ASN A 5 9.46 26.61 0.84
N LYS A 6 8.79 27.76 0.67
CA LYS A 6 7.86 28.00 -0.45
C LYS A 6 8.46 27.71 -1.84
N VAL A 7 9.72 28.07 -2.06
CA VAL A 7 10.39 27.87 -3.37
C VAL A 7 10.71 26.40 -3.58
N GLU A 8 11.23 25.73 -2.55
CA GLU A 8 11.50 24.29 -2.54
C GLU A 8 10.23 23.48 -2.77
N ALA A 9 9.12 23.82 -2.10
CA ALA A 9 7.83 23.14 -2.25
C ALA A 9 7.27 23.28 -3.68
N LYS A 10 7.31 24.48 -4.25
CA LYS A 10 6.89 24.71 -5.64
C LYS A 10 7.76 23.96 -6.65
N LEU A 11 9.08 23.94 -6.43
CA LEU A 11 10.01 23.23 -7.29
C LEU A 11 9.80 21.71 -7.21
N ALA A 12 9.68 21.16 -6.01
CA ALA A 12 9.37 19.76 -5.77
C ALA A 12 8.05 19.35 -6.45
N TRP A 13 7.01 20.16 -6.31
CA TRP A 13 5.73 19.93 -6.98
C TRP A 13 5.85 19.98 -8.51
N ALA A 14 6.55 20.98 -9.05
CA ALA A 14 6.79 21.10 -10.50
C ALA A 14 7.60 19.92 -11.08
N ASN A 15 8.48 19.32 -10.26
CA ASN A 15 9.24 18.12 -10.60
C ASN A 15 8.42 16.82 -10.44
N GLY A 16 7.15 16.90 -10.03
CA GLY A 16 6.28 15.75 -9.82
C GLY A 16 6.55 14.97 -8.54
N GLU A 17 7.24 15.58 -7.56
CA GLU A 17 7.48 14.94 -6.27
C GLU A 17 6.19 14.94 -5.43
N LEU A 18 5.96 13.82 -4.73
CA LEU A 18 4.83 13.71 -3.82
C LEU A 18 5.10 14.54 -2.57
N LEU A 19 4.15 15.41 -2.22
CA LEU A 19 4.24 16.29 -1.07
C LEU A 19 3.22 15.89 0.00
N LEU A 20 3.55 16.18 1.26
CA LEU A 20 2.61 16.25 2.36
C LEU A 20 2.39 17.73 2.70
N VAL A 21 1.16 18.09 3.01
CA VAL A 21 0.75 19.42 3.46
C VAL A 21 0.33 19.35 4.93
N ASN A 22 0.79 20.28 5.75
CA ASN A 22 0.43 20.33 7.17
C ASN A 22 -0.91 21.04 7.33
N ASN A 23 -2.00 20.28 7.47
CA ASN A 23 -3.33 20.84 7.71
C ASN A 23 -3.67 20.78 9.20
N THR A 24 -3.40 21.86 9.91
CA THR A 24 -3.66 21.95 11.36
C THR A 24 -5.14 21.84 11.71
N GLU A 25 -6.05 22.06 10.76
CA GLU A 25 -7.50 21.89 10.97
C GLU A 25 -7.96 20.43 10.86
N ARG A 26 -7.17 19.57 10.20
CA ARG A 26 -7.52 18.16 9.91
C ARG A 26 -6.60 17.12 10.57
N ASN A 27 -5.97 17.47 11.69
CA ASN A 27 -5.01 16.63 12.43
C ASN A 27 -3.64 16.40 11.75
N GLY A 28 -3.12 17.39 11.00
CA GLY A 28 -1.70 17.47 10.66
C GLY A 28 -1.35 17.08 9.22
N TRP A 29 -0.25 16.36 9.04
CA TRP A 29 0.34 16.10 7.72
C TRP A 29 -0.50 15.14 6.87
N GLU A 30 -1.06 15.64 5.76
CA GLU A 30 -1.85 14.86 4.80
C GLU A 30 -1.23 14.89 3.39
N PRO A 31 -1.54 13.93 2.49
CA PRO A 31 -1.11 13.97 1.10
C PRO A 31 -1.59 15.24 0.39
N PHE A 32 -0.66 15.98 -0.23
CA PHE A 32 -1.00 17.18 -0.97
C PHE A 32 -1.67 16.83 -2.30
N ASN A 33 -2.88 17.32 -2.49
CA ASN A 33 -3.63 17.22 -3.74
C ASN A 33 -3.99 18.63 -4.25
N PRO A 34 -3.49 19.07 -5.43
CA PRO A 34 -3.71 20.42 -5.93
C PRO A 34 -5.18 20.80 -6.12
N TYR A 35 -6.07 19.82 -6.33
CA TYR A 35 -7.49 20.08 -6.54
C TYR A 35 -8.25 20.43 -5.24
N ASP A 36 -7.68 20.10 -4.09
CA ASP A 36 -8.30 20.33 -2.79
C ASP A 36 -7.96 21.71 -2.20
N PHE A 37 -7.03 22.45 -2.83
CA PHE A 37 -6.53 23.72 -2.33
C PHE A 37 -6.50 24.83 -3.39
N GLY A 38 -6.55 26.09 -2.93
CA GLY A 38 -6.42 27.27 -3.79
C GLY A 38 -4.98 27.57 -4.21
N PHE A 39 -4.81 28.54 -5.12
CA PHE A 39 -3.49 28.96 -5.64
C PHE A 39 -2.51 29.48 -4.57
N ASP A 40 -3.03 29.89 -3.42
CA ASP A 40 -2.28 30.42 -2.28
C ASP A 40 -1.88 29.35 -1.25
N VAL A 41 -2.06 28.06 -1.57
CA VAL A 41 -1.73 26.96 -0.65
C VAL A 41 -0.28 26.99 -0.18
N PHE A 42 0.66 27.30 -1.08
CA PHE A 42 2.10 27.41 -0.77
C PHE A 42 2.47 28.63 0.07
N ASP A 43 1.53 29.55 0.29
CA ASP A 43 1.68 30.71 1.17
C ASP A 43 1.07 30.48 2.56
N LYS A 44 0.14 29.54 2.68
CA LYS A 44 -0.66 29.31 3.89
C LYS A 44 -0.26 28.08 4.69
N PHE A 45 0.31 27.07 4.03
CA PHE A 45 0.58 25.78 4.65
C PHE A 45 2.06 25.41 4.56
N GLU A 46 2.50 24.56 5.50
CA GLU A 46 3.82 23.96 5.47
C GLU A 46 3.80 22.70 4.60
N PHE A 47 4.91 22.47 3.90
CA PHE A 47 5.06 21.33 3.01
C PHE A 47 6.27 20.51 3.39
N GLN A 48 6.19 19.20 3.20
CA GLN A 48 7.34 18.31 3.25
C GLN A 48 7.25 17.28 2.13
N LEU A 49 8.36 16.66 1.75
CA LEU A 49 8.31 15.54 0.82
C LEU A 49 7.60 14.37 1.47
N LYS A 50 6.67 13.74 0.75
CA LYS A 50 6.14 12.43 1.12
C LYS A 50 7.32 11.46 1.06
N PRO A 51 7.70 10.80 2.17
CA PRO A 51 8.73 9.78 2.12
C PRO A 51 8.33 8.75 1.07
N ARG A 52 9.20 8.53 0.09
CA ARG A 52 9.04 7.44 -0.88
C ARG A 52 9.05 6.14 -0.08
N THR A 53 8.26 5.16 -0.48
CA THR A 53 8.19 3.86 0.19
C THR A 53 8.82 2.79 -0.69
N ILE A 54 9.36 1.76 -0.05
CA ILE A 54 9.92 0.55 -0.66
C ILE A 54 9.24 -0.67 -0.03
N PHE A 55 9.24 -1.78 -0.76
CA PHE A 55 8.76 -3.06 -0.23
C PHE A 55 9.93 -3.91 0.26
N ILE A 56 9.80 -4.41 1.50
CA ILE A 56 10.68 -5.44 2.06
C ILE A 56 9.81 -6.69 2.23
N GLY A 57 9.91 -7.63 1.29
CA GLY A 57 8.94 -8.71 1.16
C GLY A 57 7.55 -8.17 0.82
N GLU A 58 6.58 -8.42 1.69
CA GLU A 58 5.20 -7.92 1.56
C GLU A 58 4.95 -6.61 2.35
N PHE A 59 5.96 -6.09 3.06
CA PHE A 59 5.81 -4.94 3.95
C PHE A 59 6.24 -3.64 3.27
N GLU A 60 5.36 -2.64 3.29
CA GLU A 60 5.68 -1.27 2.84
C GLU A 60 6.44 -0.51 3.93
N VAL A 61 7.63 -0.02 3.61
CA VAL A 61 8.55 0.65 4.54
C VAL A 61 9.04 1.97 3.93
N PRO A 62 9.23 3.04 4.70
CA PRO A 62 9.85 4.27 4.22
C PRO A 62 11.24 4.04 3.60
N GLU A 63 11.50 4.67 2.45
CA GLU A 63 12.75 4.59 1.72
C GLU A 63 13.91 5.14 2.58
N PRO A 64 14.99 4.37 2.75
CA PRO A 64 16.20 4.83 3.42
C PRO A 64 16.83 6.05 2.74
N LEU A 65 17.63 6.81 3.49
CA LEU A 65 18.40 7.92 2.94
C LEU A 65 19.36 7.43 1.85
N LYS A 66 19.30 8.04 0.67
CA LYS A 66 20.26 7.81 -0.44
C LYS A 66 21.47 8.71 -0.39
N GLU A 67 21.28 9.91 0.15
CA GLU A 67 22.33 10.93 0.23
C GLU A 67 22.84 11.08 1.66
N ALA A 68 24.12 11.43 1.79
CA ALA A 68 24.74 11.60 3.10
C ALA A 68 24.10 12.79 3.84
N PRO A 69 23.55 12.58 5.04
CA PRO A 69 22.98 13.68 5.82
C PRO A 69 24.08 14.64 6.31
N ALA A 70 23.69 15.83 6.76
CA ALA A 70 24.63 16.83 7.26
C ALA A 70 25.40 16.29 8.48
N LYS A 71 26.69 16.62 8.58
CA LYS A 71 27.54 16.21 9.70
C LYS A 71 26.95 16.73 11.03
N GLY A 72 26.77 15.84 12.00
CA GLY A 72 26.13 16.12 13.28
C GLY A 72 24.63 15.83 13.35
N SER A 73 23.99 15.48 12.23
CA SER A 73 22.57 15.09 12.22
C SER A 73 22.34 13.81 13.01
N THR A 74 21.23 13.73 13.74
CA THR A 74 20.78 12.46 14.34
C THR A 74 20.19 11.57 13.25
N CYS A 75 20.66 10.34 13.16
CA CYS A 75 20.15 9.33 12.23
C CYS A 75 19.90 8.03 12.99
N SER A 76 19.07 7.18 12.42
CA SER A 76 18.67 5.89 12.99
C SER A 76 18.94 4.78 11.98
N TYR A 77 19.26 3.57 12.44
CA TYR A 77 19.37 2.39 11.57
C TYR A 77 18.70 1.17 12.21
N PRO A 78 18.16 0.25 11.40
CA PRO A 78 17.53 -0.97 11.90
C PRO A 78 18.61 -1.91 12.45
N SER A 79 18.45 -2.32 13.70
CA SER A 79 19.33 -3.27 14.37
C SER A 79 18.49 -4.29 15.13
N PRO A 80 18.21 -5.46 14.53
CA PRO A 80 17.40 -6.51 15.15
C PRO A 80 17.97 -7.06 16.47
N THR A 81 19.25 -6.79 16.75
CA THR A 81 19.95 -7.26 17.95
C THR A 81 19.77 -6.36 19.16
N VAL A 82 19.23 -5.15 18.98
CA VAL A 82 18.99 -4.18 20.05
C VAL A 82 17.54 -4.30 20.50
N GLU A 83 17.26 -4.12 21.79
CA GLU A 83 15.93 -4.28 22.41
C GLU A 83 14.82 -3.52 21.65
N LEU A 84 15.07 -2.26 21.29
CA LEU A 84 14.13 -1.41 20.53
C LEU A 84 14.16 -1.64 19.00
N GLY A 85 14.98 -2.56 18.49
CA GLY A 85 15.14 -2.81 17.05
C GLY A 85 15.84 -1.71 16.27
N VAL A 86 16.20 -0.61 16.91
CA VAL A 86 16.72 0.59 16.25
C VAL A 86 17.84 1.17 17.10
N GLN A 87 18.90 1.61 16.43
CA GLN A 87 19.99 2.32 17.06
C GLN A 87 20.13 3.72 16.46
N GLN A 88 20.18 4.73 17.32
CA GLN A 88 20.38 6.12 16.95
C GLN A 88 21.87 6.50 17.05
N PHE A 89 22.34 7.35 16.15
CA PHE A 89 23.71 7.83 16.13
C PHE A 89 23.82 9.21 15.52
N LYS A 90 24.94 9.89 15.78
CA LYS A 90 25.29 11.16 15.12
C LYS A 90 26.08 10.90 13.85
N TRP A 91 25.61 11.44 12.74
CA TRP A 91 26.29 11.31 11.46
C TRP A 91 27.62 12.05 11.46
N ASN A 92 28.72 11.31 11.29
CA ASN A 92 30.08 11.84 11.22
C ASN A 92 30.76 11.56 9.87
N GLY A 93 30.12 10.78 8.99
CA GLY A 93 30.64 10.43 7.66
C GLY A 93 31.79 9.41 7.71
N SER A 94 31.93 8.66 8.80
CA SER A 94 32.92 7.57 8.89
C SER A 94 32.67 6.50 7.82
N LYS A 95 33.72 5.74 7.48
CA LYS A 95 33.64 4.65 6.48
C LYS A 95 32.53 3.64 6.80
N GLY A 96 32.31 3.34 8.08
CA GLY A 96 31.22 2.46 8.52
C GLY A 96 29.84 3.05 8.24
N GLN A 97 29.63 4.33 8.55
CA GLN A 97 28.37 5.03 8.27
C GLN A 97 28.08 5.18 6.78
N LEU A 98 29.12 5.46 5.98
CA LEU A 98 29.00 5.48 4.51
C LEU A 98 28.58 4.10 3.97
N ARG A 99 29.10 3.00 4.52
CA ARG A 99 28.67 1.65 4.14
C ARG A 99 27.20 1.40 4.50
N MET A 100 26.77 1.81 5.71
CA MET A 100 25.36 1.69 6.10
C MET A 100 24.44 2.48 5.16
N LEU A 101 24.86 3.68 4.73
CA LEU A 101 24.12 4.49 3.76
C LEU A 101 24.04 3.79 2.40
N GLN A 102 25.17 3.27 1.91
CA GLN A 102 25.23 2.51 0.66
C GLN A 102 24.36 1.25 0.68
N HIS A 103 24.20 0.63 1.85
CA HIS A 103 23.37 -0.55 2.04
C HIS A 103 21.88 -0.20 2.30
N GLY A 104 21.50 1.09 2.28
CA GLY A 104 20.12 1.50 2.53
C GLY A 104 19.64 1.23 3.96
N GLN A 105 20.52 1.37 4.96
CA GLN A 105 20.16 1.13 6.36
C GLN A 105 19.93 2.43 7.15
N VAL A 106 20.26 3.59 6.58
CA VAL A 106 20.24 4.86 7.31
C VAL A 106 18.90 5.56 7.11
N HIS A 107 18.25 5.91 8.21
CA HIS A 107 16.99 6.64 8.26
C HIS A 107 17.15 7.96 9.01
N SER A 108 16.32 8.94 8.65
CA SER A 108 16.27 10.24 9.34
C SER A 108 15.38 10.24 10.58
N SER A 109 14.49 9.25 10.72
CA SER A 109 13.57 9.11 11.85
C SER A 109 13.74 7.75 12.52
N PHE A 110 13.48 7.69 13.82
CA PHE A 110 13.39 6.45 14.59
C PHE A 110 12.27 5.56 14.04
N ASP A 111 11.06 6.09 13.85
CA ASP A 111 9.90 5.31 13.41
C ASP A 111 10.13 4.63 12.04
N ASN A 112 10.81 5.34 11.14
CA ASN A 112 11.16 4.80 9.82
C ASN A 112 12.15 3.63 9.93
N ALA A 113 13.17 3.77 10.78
CA ALA A 113 14.11 2.69 11.04
C ALA A 113 13.43 1.51 11.76
N PHE A 114 12.47 1.79 12.64
CA PHE A 114 11.71 0.78 13.35
C PHE A 114 10.84 -0.03 12.38
N ALA A 115 10.08 0.63 11.51
CA ALA A 115 9.29 -0.02 10.47
C ALA A 115 10.18 -0.90 9.56
N HIS A 116 11.36 -0.42 9.20
CA HIS A 116 12.34 -1.20 8.44
C HIS A 116 12.81 -2.43 9.21
N CYS A 117 13.14 -2.29 10.51
CA CYS A 117 13.54 -3.42 11.35
C CYS A 117 12.42 -4.47 11.50
N CYS A 118 11.19 -4.02 11.74
CA CYS A 118 10.03 -4.91 11.82
C CYS A 118 9.84 -5.70 10.52
N ALA A 119 9.99 -5.05 9.37
CA ALA A 119 9.89 -5.75 8.08
C ALA A 119 11.01 -6.79 7.90
N ILE A 120 12.27 -6.48 8.26
CA ILE A 120 13.38 -7.44 8.22
C ILE A 120 13.08 -8.67 9.08
N ILE A 121 12.61 -8.46 10.31
CA ILE A 121 12.33 -9.55 11.26
C ILE A 121 11.17 -10.42 10.75
N LYS A 122 10.08 -9.81 10.28
CA LYS A 122 8.93 -10.53 9.76
C LYS A 122 9.26 -11.34 8.51
N VAL A 123 10.02 -10.76 7.57
CA VAL A 123 10.47 -11.49 6.36
C VAL A 123 11.41 -12.65 6.73
N SER A 124 12.15 -12.55 7.83
CA SER A 124 13.00 -13.63 8.34
C SER A 124 12.22 -14.71 9.10
N GLY A 125 10.89 -14.59 9.23
CA GLY A 125 10.03 -15.49 10.01
C GLY A 125 10.07 -15.28 11.52
N GLY A 126 10.66 -14.16 11.97
CA GLY A 126 10.66 -13.76 13.38
C GLY A 126 9.49 -12.83 13.72
N GLU A 127 9.29 -12.60 15.01
CA GLU A 127 8.24 -11.72 15.53
C GLU A 127 8.81 -10.77 16.58
N PHE A 128 8.32 -9.54 16.61
CA PHE A 128 8.65 -8.58 17.65
C PHE A 128 7.80 -8.85 18.88
N ALA A 129 8.38 -8.83 20.08
CA ALA A 129 7.62 -9.00 21.31
C ALA A 129 6.50 -7.95 21.41
N GLU A 130 5.25 -8.40 21.63
CA GLU A 130 4.06 -7.54 21.68
C GLU A 130 4.17 -6.42 22.71
N ASP A 131 4.90 -6.63 23.79
CA ASP A 131 5.10 -5.64 24.84
C ASP A 131 5.92 -4.43 24.36
N MET A 132 6.82 -4.61 23.38
CA MET A 132 7.57 -3.52 22.77
C MET A 132 6.70 -2.66 21.84
N LEU A 133 5.74 -3.28 21.15
CA LEU A 133 4.78 -2.56 20.30
C LEU A 133 3.83 -1.69 21.15
N LYS A 134 3.51 -2.12 22.37
CA LYS A 134 2.70 -1.33 23.33
C LYS A 134 3.46 -0.10 23.84
N LEU A 135 4.77 -0.20 24.06
CA LEU A 135 5.60 0.92 24.50
C LEU A 135 5.69 2.04 23.45
N LEU A 136 5.64 1.69 22.15
CA LEU A 136 5.71 2.64 21.04
C LEU A 136 4.37 3.31 20.72
N ASN A 137 3.24 2.69 21.09
CA ASN A 137 1.89 3.21 20.86
C ASN A 137 1.33 4.06 22.01
N LYS A 138 2.13 4.37 23.05
CA LYS A 138 1.68 5.25 24.14
C LYS A 138 1.53 6.69 23.60
N PRO A 139 0.36 7.33 23.72
CA PRO A 139 0.16 8.69 23.24
C PRO A 139 1.12 9.65 23.95
N THR A 140 1.77 10.51 23.15
CA THR A 140 2.69 11.56 23.60
C THR A 140 1.92 12.71 24.26
N ASP A 141 1.32 12.45 25.41
CA ASP A 141 0.88 13.46 26.36
C ASP A 141 1.46 13.08 27.72
N GLU A 142 2.74 13.41 27.91
CA GLU A 142 3.38 13.63 29.21
C GLU A 142 4.84 14.02 28.92
N VAL A 143 5.07 15.33 28.87
CA VAL A 143 6.39 15.93 29.04
C VAL A 143 6.79 15.64 30.49
N GLU A 144 7.57 14.59 30.71
CA GLU A 144 8.44 14.55 31.88
C GLU A 144 9.80 15.14 31.48
N GLU A 145 10.10 16.29 32.09
CA GLU A 145 11.38 16.98 31.98
C GLU A 145 12.54 16.04 32.35
N GLU A 146 13.48 15.85 31.41
CA GLU A 146 14.78 15.25 31.70
C GLU A 146 15.54 16.14 32.70
N LYS A 147 15.82 15.61 33.90
CA LYS A 147 16.81 16.19 34.82
C LYS A 147 18.23 15.85 34.33
N PRO A 148 19.15 16.82 34.29
CA PRO A 148 20.53 16.60 33.87
C PRO A 148 21.35 15.91 34.97
N LEU A 149 22.05 14.83 34.62
CA LEU A 149 23.11 14.26 35.44
C LEU A 149 24.43 14.91 35.04
N GLU A 150 24.83 15.95 35.79
CA GLU A 150 26.18 16.49 35.78
C GLU A 150 27.10 15.63 36.68
N ASN A 151 28.20 15.18 36.07
CA ASN A 151 29.56 15.02 36.59
C ASN A 151 29.79 14.90 38.12
N GLU A 152 30.28 13.73 38.55
CA GLU A 152 31.37 13.68 39.54
C GLU A 152 32.59 12.97 38.96
N VAL A 153 33.72 13.65 39.07
CA VAL A 153 35.06 13.26 38.66
C VAL A 153 35.78 12.69 39.87
N GLU A 154 36.23 11.43 39.85
CA GLU A 154 37.45 11.00 40.57
C GLU A 154 38.23 9.92 39.79
N LYS A 155 39.20 10.42 39.02
CA LYS A 155 40.61 10.00 38.87
C LYS A 155 41.04 8.52 39.10
N SER A 156 41.57 7.99 37.99
CA SER A 156 42.57 6.93 37.68
C SER A 156 43.52 6.40 38.78
N PRO A 157 44.13 5.20 38.61
CA PRO A 157 45.29 5.00 37.69
C PRO A 157 45.22 3.72 36.83
N GLN A 158 45.39 3.80 35.50
CA GLN A 158 46.60 3.54 34.69
C GLN A 158 47.22 2.12 34.81
N VAL A 159 47.07 1.30 33.76
CA VAL A 159 48.06 0.95 32.68
C VAL A 159 48.95 -0.26 33.01
N ASN A 160 48.80 -1.35 32.22
CA ASN A 160 49.88 -1.98 31.42
C ASN A 160 49.29 -3.14 30.58
N THR A 161 49.22 -3.04 29.24
CA THR A 161 50.22 -3.49 28.24
C THR A 161 50.62 -4.96 28.33
N GLU A 162 50.06 -5.85 27.49
CA GLU A 162 50.84 -6.68 26.53
C GLU A 162 49.99 -7.47 25.52
N LYS A 163 50.57 -7.60 24.33
CA LYS A 163 50.32 -8.48 23.15
C LYS A 163 50.27 -9.97 23.58
N THR A 164 49.73 -10.99 22.90
CA THR A 164 49.77 -11.37 21.47
C THR A 164 48.96 -12.69 21.27
N VAL A 165 48.29 -12.83 20.12
CA VAL A 165 48.29 -13.98 19.16
C VAL A 165 47.91 -15.43 19.59
N ILE A 166 46.81 -15.90 18.97
CA ILE A 166 46.52 -17.20 18.26
C ILE A 166 46.98 -18.54 18.89
N GLU A 167 46.05 -19.48 19.12
CA GLU A 167 46.02 -20.88 18.60
C GLU A 167 44.83 -21.69 19.17
N GLU A 168 43.99 -22.25 18.27
CA GLU A 168 43.22 -23.50 18.50
C GLU A 168 44.17 -24.68 18.29
N PRO A 169 44.05 -25.83 19.00
CA PRO A 169 43.15 -26.90 18.52
C PRO A 169 42.58 -27.91 19.57
N THR A 170 41.33 -28.33 19.33
CA THR A 170 40.68 -29.67 19.44
C THR A 170 41.12 -30.78 20.44
N LYS A 171 40.09 -31.46 21.00
CA LYS A 171 39.96 -32.91 21.40
C LYS A 171 40.62 -33.33 22.74
N ASP A 172 40.05 -34.14 23.65
CA ASP A 172 38.88 -35.03 23.73
C ASP A 172 38.48 -35.32 25.21
N LEU A 173 37.15 -35.42 25.45
CA LEU A 173 36.37 -36.39 26.25
C LEU A 173 36.94 -37.09 27.51
N LYS A 174 36.24 -36.94 28.66
CA LYS A 174 35.45 -38.00 29.38
C LYS A 174 35.05 -37.57 30.82
N GLU A 175 33.95 -38.17 31.29
CA GLU A 175 33.41 -38.21 32.68
C GLU A 175 32.53 -37.03 33.12
N ASP A 176 31.22 -37.13 32.86
CA ASP A 176 30.21 -37.37 33.91
C ASP A 176 28.80 -37.39 33.31
N LEU A 177 28.32 -38.60 33.03
CA LEU A 177 26.93 -38.94 32.80
C LEU A 177 26.55 -39.92 33.91
N ASP A 178 25.66 -39.54 34.81
CA ASP A 178 24.77 -40.46 35.53
C ASP A 178 23.67 -39.67 36.26
N SER A 179 22.47 -39.59 35.64
CA SER A 179 21.24 -40.11 36.27
C SER A 179 19.97 -39.74 35.50
N ALA A 180 19.26 -40.81 35.13
CA ALA A 180 17.80 -40.97 35.11
C ALA A 180 16.98 -40.42 33.92
N ILE A 181 16.97 -41.26 32.88
CA ILE A 181 15.93 -41.42 31.85
C ILE A 181 14.73 -42.19 32.45
N VAL A 182 13.50 -41.78 32.13
CA VAL A 182 12.34 -42.70 32.03
C VAL A 182 11.63 -42.45 30.70
N VAL A 183 11.67 -43.50 29.88
CA VAL A 183 11.04 -43.68 28.56
C VAL A 183 9.69 -44.37 28.76
N THR A 184 8.68 -44.00 27.96
CA THR A 184 7.81 -45.01 27.31
C THR A 184 7.37 -44.52 25.93
N GLU A 185 7.90 -45.20 24.91
CA GLU A 185 7.44 -45.33 23.52
C GLU A 185 6.07 -46.06 23.49
N GLY A 186 5.21 -46.01 22.48
CA GLY A 186 5.26 -45.46 21.14
C GLY A 186 4.06 -45.95 20.30
N SER A 187 4.22 -45.82 18.98
CA SER A 187 3.52 -46.49 17.87
C SER A 187 2.45 -45.70 17.09
N TYR A 188 2.76 -45.57 15.81
CA TYR A 188 1.99 -45.03 14.70
C TYR A 188 1.23 -46.16 13.95
N VAL A 189 0.35 -45.76 13.02
CA VAL A 189 -0.26 -46.49 11.87
C VAL A 189 -1.76 -46.82 11.97
N SER A 190 -2.56 -45.99 11.28
CA SER A 190 -3.51 -46.27 10.17
C SER A 190 -4.37 -47.54 10.17
N SER A 191 -5.71 -47.38 10.09
CA SER A 191 -6.60 -48.02 9.09
C SER A 191 -8.10 -47.75 9.36
N SER A 192 -8.73 -47.07 8.38
CA SER A 192 -10.04 -47.32 7.73
C SER A 192 -11.39 -47.28 8.47
N GLU A 193 -12.28 -46.46 7.91
CA GLU A 193 -13.69 -46.71 7.55
C GLU A 193 -14.59 -47.42 8.59
N ASP A 194 -15.63 -46.73 9.08
CA ASP A 194 -16.99 -46.83 8.52
C ASP A 194 -18.07 -46.42 9.54
N LEU A 195 -18.86 -45.42 9.12
CA LEU A 195 -20.23 -45.02 9.48
C LEU A 195 -20.82 -45.34 10.87
N LEU A 196 -21.29 -44.30 11.58
CA LEU A 196 -22.73 -43.95 11.71
C LEU A 196 -23.00 -42.74 12.65
N VAL A 197 -23.21 -41.56 12.03
CA VAL A 197 -24.09 -40.41 12.40
C VAL A 197 -23.81 -39.59 13.68
N PRO A 198 -24.30 -38.33 13.79
CA PRO A 198 -23.44 -37.16 13.96
C PRO A 198 -23.72 -36.45 15.28
N GLU A 199 -22.68 -36.17 16.07
CA GLU A 199 -22.81 -35.05 17.02
C GLU A 199 -22.73 -33.76 16.22
N THR A 200 -23.92 -33.28 15.84
CA THR A 200 -24.18 -31.90 15.41
C THR A 200 -23.85 -30.99 16.59
N ASN A 201 -22.56 -30.78 16.83
CA ASN A 201 -22.09 -29.61 17.53
C ASN A 201 -22.15 -28.45 16.54
N GLU A 202 -23.37 -27.99 16.28
CA GLU A 202 -23.59 -26.67 15.70
C GLU A 202 -22.92 -25.67 16.66
N PRO A 203 -21.89 -24.92 16.23
CA PRO A 203 -21.51 -23.75 17.00
C PRO A 203 -22.76 -22.86 16.99
N LYS A 204 -23.24 -22.48 18.17
CA LYS A 204 -24.30 -21.47 18.26
C LYS A 204 -23.77 -20.19 17.64
N VAL A 205 -24.00 -20.04 16.34
CA VAL A 205 -23.78 -18.81 15.61
C VAL A 205 -24.65 -17.80 16.33
N ASP A 206 -24.00 -16.84 16.98
CA ASP A 206 -24.69 -15.76 17.68
C ASP A 206 -25.71 -15.17 16.69
N PRO A 207 -27.03 -15.21 16.97
CA PRO A 207 -28.04 -14.74 16.04
C PRO A 207 -27.83 -13.27 15.67
N GLU A 208 -27.18 -12.50 16.54
CA GLU A 208 -26.79 -11.12 16.28
C GLU A 208 -25.66 -11.00 15.24
N TYR A 209 -24.68 -11.90 15.29
CA TYR A 209 -23.62 -12.00 14.28
C TYR A 209 -24.20 -12.33 12.89
N GLN A 210 -25.09 -13.31 12.79
CA GLN A 210 -25.65 -13.70 11.50
C GLN A 210 -26.51 -12.58 10.90
N GLN A 211 -27.34 -11.91 11.72
CA GLN A 211 -28.15 -10.78 11.25
C GLN A 211 -27.30 -9.58 10.80
N THR A 212 -26.23 -9.28 11.52
CA THR A 212 -25.31 -8.21 11.15
C THR A 212 -24.54 -8.56 9.88
N LEU A 213 -24.07 -9.81 9.74
CA LEU A 213 -23.46 -10.31 8.52
C LEU A 213 -24.37 -10.18 7.29
N ASP A 214 -25.61 -10.66 7.38
CA ASP A 214 -26.54 -10.61 6.26
C ASP A 214 -26.86 -9.15 5.86
N THR A 215 -27.01 -8.27 6.84
CA THR A 215 -27.23 -6.83 6.61
C THR A 215 -26.04 -6.18 5.91
N LEU A 216 -24.80 -6.49 6.34
CA LEU A 216 -23.59 -5.95 5.74
C LEU A 216 -23.35 -6.51 4.33
N LEU A 217 -23.59 -7.80 4.10
CA LEU A 217 -23.52 -8.41 2.78
C LEU A 217 -24.54 -7.81 1.81
N GLN A 218 -25.75 -7.51 2.29
CA GLN A 218 -26.76 -6.81 1.50
C GLN A 218 -26.29 -5.39 1.13
N ARG A 219 -25.71 -4.67 2.08
CA ARG A 219 -25.14 -3.34 1.85
C ARG A 219 -24.00 -3.36 0.83
N VAL A 220 -23.12 -4.37 0.87
CA VAL A 220 -22.08 -4.55 -0.15
C VAL A 220 -22.70 -4.71 -1.54
N LYS A 221 -23.73 -5.57 -1.67
CA LYS A 221 -24.41 -5.80 -2.97
C LYS A 221 -25.08 -4.55 -3.53
N GLU A 222 -25.69 -3.73 -2.68
CA GLU A 222 -26.41 -2.51 -3.10
C GLU A 222 -25.50 -1.31 -3.37
N SER A 223 -24.23 -1.38 -2.93
CA SER A 223 -23.26 -0.31 -3.10
C SER A 223 -22.89 -0.10 -4.58
N LYS A 224 -22.80 1.17 -4.98
CA LYS A 224 -22.52 1.60 -6.36
C LYS A 224 -21.12 2.17 -6.53
N THR A 225 -20.46 2.47 -5.43
CA THR A 225 -19.12 3.05 -5.44
C THR A 225 -18.15 2.23 -4.60
N PRO A 226 -16.85 2.19 -4.96
CA PRO A 226 -15.83 1.53 -4.15
C PRO A 226 -15.76 2.06 -2.70
N ALA A 227 -16.05 3.35 -2.49
CA ALA A 227 -16.06 3.97 -1.16
C ALA A 227 -17.19 3.44 -0.28
N GLU A 228 -18.40 3.22 -0.84
CA GLU A 228 -19.53 2.63 -0.12
C GLU A 228 -19.27 1.17 0.25
N VAL A 229 -18.66 0.41 -0.68
CA VAL A 229 -18.26 -0.98 -0.45
C VAL A 229 -17.25 -1.07 0.71
N ASN A 230 -16.22 -0.21 0.70
CA ASN A 230 -15.20 -0.18 1.76
C ASN A 230 -15.70 0.38 3.10
N ALA A 231 -16.83 1.10 3.14
CA ALA A 231 -17.40 1.60 4.38
C ALA A 231 -17.88 0.48 5.32
N VAL A 232 -18.11 -0.72 4.79
CA VAL A 232 -18.58 -1.91 5.54
C VAL A 232 -17.57 -2.33 6.61
N TYR A 233 -16.27 -2.14 6.38
CA TYR A 233 -15.22 -2.47 7.36
C TYR A 233 -15.30 -1.67 8.67
N ARG A 234 -15.97 -0.50 8.66
CA ARG A 234 -16.18 0.28 9.89
C ARG A 234 -17.05 -0.47 10.90
N TYR A 235 -17.93 -1.34 10.42
CA TYR A 235 -18.87 -2.10 11.24
C TYR A 235 -18.33 -3.47 11.67
N THR A 236 -17.21 -3.91 11.11
CA THR A 236 -16.58 -5.22 11.38
C THR A 236 -15.30 -5.10 12.22
N ARG A 237 -15.06 -3.95 12.87
CA ARG A 237 -13.82 -3.69 13.63
C ARG A 237 -13.61 -4.64 14.82
N THR A 238 -14.70 -5.17 15.38
CA THR A 238 -14.69 -6.06 16.55
C THR A 238 -14.79 -7.54 16.17
N TRP A 239 -14.84 -7.86 14.87
CA TRP A 239 -14.99 -9.23 14.38
C TRP A 239 -13.63 -9.94 14.36
N ASP A 240 -13.65 -11.25 14.55
CA ASP A 240 -12.46 -12.08 14.35
C ASP A 240 -12.18 -12.35 12.86
N ASP A 241 -11.01 -12.93 12.57
CA ASP A 241 -10.57 -13.20 11.20
C ASP A 241 -11.48 -14.20 10.47
N GLU A 242 -12.13 -15.13 11.18
CA GLU A 242 -13.02 -16.11 10.56
C GLU A 242 -14.36 -15.49 10.20
N GLN A 243 -14.86 -14.62 11.06
CA GLN A 243 -16.07 -13.83 10.89
C GLN A 243 -15.93 -12.79 9.77
N MET A 244 -14.73 -12.25 9.56
CA MET A 244 -14.47 -11.24 8.53
C MET A 244 -14.39 -11.82 7.10
N LYS A 245 -13.97 -13.09 6.95
CA LYS A 245 -13.83 -13.78 5.64
C LYS A 245 -15.02 -13.60 4.68
N PRO A 246 -16.28 -13.84 5.06
CA PRO A 246 -17.42 -13.71 4.15
C PRO A 246 -17.60 -12.29 3.62
N ILE A 247 -17.39 -11.27 4.46
CA ILE A 247 -17.49 -9.86 4.05
C ILE A 247 -16.32 -9.48 3.14
N LEU A 248 -15.11 -9.93 3.45
CA LEU A 248 -13.92 -9.68 2.63
C LEU A 248 -14.11 -10.23 1.21
N LEU A 249 -14.57 -11.48 1.07
CA LEU A 249 -14.85 -12.10 -0.23
C LEU A 249 -15.95 -11.36 -1.00
N ALA A 250 -17.04 -10.98 -0.33
CA ALA A 250 -18.13 -10.23 -0.96
C ALA A 250 -17.69 -8.85 -1.43
N THR A 251 -16.86 -8.16 -0.63
CA THR A 251 -16.32 -6.83 -0.92
C THR A 251 -15.41 -6.89 -2.15
N HIS A 252 -14.44 -7.82 -2.17
CA HIS A 252 -13.56 -8.01 -3.33
C HIS A 252 -14.35 -8.28 -4.61
N LYS A 253 -15.32 -9.20 -4.55
CA LYS A 253 -16.16 -9.52 -5.70
C LYS A 253 -16.92 -8.29 -6.21
N ARG A 254 -17.51 -7.49 -5.32
CA ARG A 254 -18.27 -6.30 -5.74
C ARG A 254 -17.35 -5.22 -6.33
N LEU A 255 -16.15 -5.05 -5.78
CA LEU A 255 -15.17 -4.11 -6.33
C LEU A 255 -14.76 -4.52 -7.75
N GLU A 256 -14.52 -5.82 -7.99
CA GLU A 256 -14.23 -6.35 -9.33
C GLU A 256 -15.38 -6.10 -10.31
N GLU A 257 -16.63 -6.30 -9.88
CA GLU A 257 -17.83 -6.00 -10.68
C GLU A 257 -17.92 -4.50 -11.02
N LEU A 258 -17.68 -3.61 -10.05
CA LEU A 258 -17.68 -2.16 -10.28
C LEU A 258 -16.56 -1.72 -11.23
N GLU A 259 -15.38 -2.33 -11.13
CA GLU A 259 -14.28 -2.09 -12.08
C GLU A 259 -14.64 -2.57 -13.49
N LYS A 260 -15.28 -3.73 -13.62
CA LYS A 260 -15.76 -4.26 -14.90
C LYS A 260 -16.91 -3.44 -15.50
N GLU A 261 -17.83 -2.94 -14.68
CA GLU A 261 -18.87 -1.99 -15.08
C GLU A 261 -18.25 -0.68 -15.58
N LYS A 262 -17.23 -0.15 -14.87
CA LYS A 262 -16.51 1.05 -15.29
C LYS A 262 -15.68 0.85 -16.56
N ALA A 263 -15.07 -0.32 -16.73
CA ALA A 263 -14.32 -0.68 -17.93
C ALA A 263 -15.25 -0.83 -19.15
N SER A 264 -16.40 -1.49 -18.99
CA SER A 264 -17.37 -1.64 -20.09
C SER A 264 -18.07 -0.32 -20.47
N ALA A 265 -18.20 0.63 -19.54
CA ALA A 265 -18.71 1.97 -19.83
C ALA A 265 -17.68 2.91 -20.52
N ASN A 266 -16.38 2.68 -20.29
CA ASN A 266 -15.28 3.48 -20.87
C ASN A 266 -14.61 2.82 -22.07
N GLU A 267 -14.96 1.58 -22.42
CA GLU A 267 -14.51 0.98 -23.66
C GLU A 267 -15.16 1.75 -24.82
N PRO A 268 -14.36 2.44 -25.66
CA PRO A 268 -14.92 3.10 -26.81
C PRO A 268 -15.63 2.04 -27.65
N PRO A 269 -16.78 2.37 -28.28
CA PRO A 269 -17.55 1.42 -29.09
C PRO A 269 -16.61 0.71 -30.05
N SER A 270 -16.83 -0.59 -30.31
CA SER A 270 -15.94 -1.38 -31.18
C SER A 270 -15.56 -0.60 -32.44
N LEU A 271 -14.30 -0.71 -32.89
CA LEU A 271 -13.80 -0.01 -34.09
C LEU A 271 -14.73 -0.20 -35.31
N MET A 272 -15.37 -1.37 -35.42
CA MET A 272 -16.41 -1.63 -36.42
C MET A 272 -17.62 -0.67 -36.31
N VAL A 273 -18.12 -0.45 -35.09
CA VAL A 273 -19.24 0.46 -34.82
C VAL A 273 -18.81 1.90 -35.10
N GLN A 274 -17.61 2.29 -34.68
CA GLN A 274 -17.06 3.62 -34.98
C GLN A 274 -16.99 3.89 -36.49
N ILE A 275 -16.56 2.90 -37.29
CA ILE A 275 -16.53 2.99 -38.75
C ILE A 275 -17.95 3.14 -39.32
N GLN A 276 -18.93 2.39 -38.79
CA GLN A 276 -20.32 2.46 -39.26
C GLN A 276 -21.01 3.78 -38.90
N THR A 277 -20.65 4.40 -37.78
CA THR A 277 -21.25 5.65 -37.31
C THR A 277 -20.42 6.89 -37.64
N ALA A 278 -19.35 6.75 -38.45
CA ALA A 278 -18.47 7.88 -38.77
C ALA A 278 -19.26 9.02 -39.44
N PRO A 279 -19.24 10.25 -38.89
CA PRO A 279 -20.08 11.35 -39.38
C PRO A 279 -19.64 11.91 -40.73
N ASP A 280 -18.34 11.85 -41.04
CA ASP A 280 -17.76 12.46 -42.23
C ASP A 280 -16.54 11.68 -42.75
N LEU A 281 -16.05 12.06 -43.94
CA LEU A 281 -14.93 11.39 -44.59
C LEU A 281 -13.63 11.54 -43.78
N THR A 282 -13.46 12.68 -43.11
CA THR A 282 -12.26 12.98 -42.30
C THR A 282 -12.17 12.09 -41.07
N THR A 283 -13.26 11.84 -40.36
CA THR A 283 -13.28 10.87 -39.25
C THR A 283 -13.10 9.44 -39.74
N LEU A 284 -13.65 9.10 -40.91
CA LEU A 284 -13.46 7.78 -41.52
C LEU A 284 -12.00 7.52 -41.92
N ASP A 285 -11.31 8.50 -42.48
CA ASP A 285 -9.89 8.42 -42.85
C ASP A 285 -9.00 8.19 -41.61
N ALA A 286 -9.31 8.84 -40.47
CA ALA A 286 -8.60 8.60 -39.22
C ALA A 286 -8.81 7.16 -38.71
N LEU A 287 -10.04 6.64 -38.78
CA LEU A 287 -10.35 5.26 -38.41
C LEU A 287 -9.69 4.23 -39.35
N GLU A 288 -9.45 4.57 -40.62
CA GLU A 288 -8.72 3.72 -41.56
C GLU A 288 -7.26 3.49 -41.12
N ILE A 289 -6.62 4.51 -40.53
CA ILE A 289 -5.28 4.38 -39.92
C ILE A 289 -5.32 3.40 -38.73
N ASP A 290 -6.33 3.52 -37.88
CA ASP A 290 -6.51 2.62 -36.73
C ASP A 290 -6.80 1.18 -37.15
N VAL A 291 -7.49 0.97 -38.27
CA VAL A 291 -7.69 -0.36 -38.87
C VAL A 291 -6.36 -0.94 -39.34
N ALA A 292 -5.52 -0.15 -40.01
CA ALA A 292 -4.20 -0.60 -40.48
C ALA A 292 -3.25 -0.98 -39.33
N ALA A 293 -3.46 -0.45 -38.12
CA ALA A 293 -2.74 -0.83 -36.92
C ALA A 293 -3.26 -2.12 -36.24
N ARG A 294 -4.37 -2.72 -36.71
CA ARG A 294 -4.92 -3.98 -36.14
C ARG A 294 -4.29 -5.23 -36.73
N ASP A 295 -4.60 -6.36 -36.11
CA ASP A 295 -4.11 -7.68 -36.53
C ASP A 295 -4.45 -7.95 -38.02
N PRO A 296 -3.48 -8.43 -38.84
CA PRO A 296 -3.67 -8.71 -40.27
C PRO A 296 -4.87 -9.59 -40.61
N GLN A 297 -5.29 -10.47 -39.69
CA GLN A 297 -6.44 -11.36 -39.89
C GLN A 297 -7.78 -10.60 -39.81
N ILE A 298 -7.84 -9.49 -39.08
CA ILE A 298 -9.07 -8.71 -38.85
C ILE A 298 -9.17 -7.52 -39.83
N GLN A 299 -8.04 -7.02 -40.34
CA GLN A 299 -7.98 -5.88 -41.28
C GLN A 299 -8.93 -6.02 -42.49
N PRO A 300 -9.01 -7.16 -43.21
CA PRO A 300 -9.86 -7.26 -44.41
C PRO A 300 -11.35 -7.04 -44.10
N LYS A 301 -11.80 -7.50 -42.94
CA LYS A 301 -13.18 -7.36 -42.49
C LYS A 301 -13.50 -5.90 -42.14
N LEU A 302 -12.62 -5.23 -41.40
CA LEU A 302 -12.78 -3.82 -41.03
C LEU A 302 -12.70 -2.89 -42.24
N MET A 303 -11.77 -3.14 -43.17
CA MET A 303 -11.69 -2.41 -44.44
C MET A 303 -12.95 -2.57 -45.29
N GLY A 304 -13.65 -3.71 -45.19
CA GLY A 304 -14.97 -3.89 -45.81
C GLY A 304 -16.01 -2.89 -45.29
N TYR A 305 -16.03 -2.64 -43.97
CA TYR A 305 -16.91 -1.63 -43.37
C TYR A 305 -16.48 -0.20 -43.74
N VAL A 306 -15.18 0.08 -43.82
CA VAL A 306 -14.67 1.40 -44.25
C VAL A 306 -15.12 1.72 -45.66
N ARG A 307 -14.97 0.78 -46.60
CA ARG A 307 -15.42 0.97 -48.00
C ARG A 307 -16.93 1.22 -48.08
N LYS A 308 -17.71 0.47 -47.28
CA LYS A 308 -19.16 0.64 -47.22
C LYS A 308 -19.54 2.03 -46.70
N ARG A 309 -18.94 2.48 -45.59
CA ARG A 309 -19.21 3.81 -45.02
C ARG A 309 -18.76 4.94 -45.95
N ARG A 310 -17.58 4.80 -46.58
CA ARG A 310 -17.07 5.76 -47.56
C ARG A 310 -18.06 5.96 -48.70
N TYR A 311 -18.61 4.86 -49.22
CA TYR A 311 -19.65 4.91 -50.25
C TYR A 311 -20.94 5.61 -49.77
N GLU A 312 -21.38 5.37 -48.53
CA GLU A 312 -22.55 6.03 -47.92
C GLU A 312 -22.35 7.55 -47.74
N LEU A 313 -21.12 7.97 -47.41
CA LEU A 313 -20.76 9.38 -47.23
C LEU A 313 -20.54 10.11 -48.56
N GLU A 314 -19.97 9.44 -49.57
CA GLU A 314 -19.72 9.99 -50.92
C GLU A 314 -21.00 10.02 -51.78
N ASN A 315 -21.91 9.08 -51.55
CA ASN A 315 -23.22 9.03 -52.21
C ASN A 315 -24.32 9.15 -51.16
N PRO A 316 -24.55 10.36 -50.60
CA PRO A 316 -25.71 10.57 -49.75
C PRO A 316 -26.95 10.22 -50.56
N THR A 317 -27.57 9.09 -50.24
CA THR A 317 -28.91 8.79 -50.74
C THR A 317 -29.78 9.98 -50.33
N PRO A 318 -30.63 10.55 -51.20
CA PRO A 318 -31.47 11.67 -50.81
C PRO A 318 -32.46 11.16 -49.76
N THR A 319 -32.07 11.26 -48.49
CA THR A 319 -32.99 11.14 -47.38
C THR A 319 -33.91 12.35 -47.50
N GLN A 320 -35.20 12.06 -47.64
CA GLN A 320 -36.26 13.06 -47.63
C GLN A 320 -35.99 14.06 -46.49
N PRO A 321 -36.24 15.37 -46.69
CA PRO A 321 -36.25 16.29 -45.57
C PRO A 321 -37.16 15.72 -44.50
N GLU A 322 -36.62 15.56 -43.28
CA GLU A 322 -37.44 15.33 -42.11
C GLU A 322 -38.52 16.42 -42.11
N ALA A 323 -39.77 16.00 -42.13
CA ALA A 323 -40.90 16.90 -42.01
C ALA A 323 -40.69 17.74 -40.75
N ASP A 324 -40.67 19.05 -40.92
CA ASP A 324 -40.77 20.01 -39.81
C ASP A 324 -41.87 19.52 -38.84
N PRO A 325 -41.61 19.48 -37.52
CA PRO A 325 -42.65 19.14 -36.58
C PRO A 325 -43.76 20.18 -36.72
N ASP A 326 -44.91 19.71 -37.17
CA ASP A 326 -46.17 20.43 -37.34
C ASP A 326 -46.57 21.01 -35.96
N TYR A 327 -46.13 22.22 -35.68
CA TYR A 327 -46.60 22.98 -34.53
C TYR A 327 -48.06 23.32 -34.79
N LEU A 328 -48.93 22.44 -34.28
CA LEU A 328 -50.36 22.66 -34.16
C LEU A 328 -50.63 24.07 -33.65
N LEU A 329 -51.16 24.90 -34.55
CA LEU A 329 -51.90 26.10 -34.23
C LEU A 329 -53.03 25.71 -33.26
N VAL A 330 -52.83 26.03 -31.99
CA VAL A 330 -53.93 26.16 -31.03
C VAL A 330 -54.75 27.36 -31.48
N ASP A 331 -55.84 27.07 -32.19
CA ASP A 331 -56.96 28.00 -32.33
C ASP A 331 -57.55 28.26 -30.94
N GLY A 332 -57.22 29.43 -30.39
CA GLY A 332 -57.94 30.02 -29.27
C GLY A 332 -59.24 30.66 -29.78
N PHE A 333 -60.37 30.05 -29.42
CA PHE A 333 -61.67 30.71 -29.34
C PHE A 333 -61.85 31.39 -27.99
#